data_AF-A0A357AST0-F1
#
_entry.id   AF-A0A357AST0-F1
#
_cell.length_a   1.000
_cell.length_b   1.000
_cell.length_c   1.000
_cell.angle_alpha   90.00
_cell.angle_beta   90.00
_cell.angle_gamma   90.00
#
_symmetry.space_group_name_H-M   'P 1'
#
loop_
_entity.id
_entity.type
_entity.pdbx_description
1 polymer ?
#
loop_
_entity_poly.entity_id
_entity_poly.type
_entity_poly.pdbx_seq_one_letter_code
_entity_poly.pdbx_strand_id
1 'polypeptide(L)'
;MKVNKVNVVYGFISVLLLVIVIVLGVRFSNYTQDQESELAKASLKKAMLECYAAEGFYPTSVDYLKENYFLDIDEDRYYISYMSIGSNIMPIISVTKKR
;
A
#
# COMPACT_ATOMS: atom_id res chain seq x y z
N MET A 1 -13.23 29.56 45.11
CA MET A 1 -13.72 28.82 43.93
C MET A 1 -13.49 27.32 44.15
N LYS A 2 -14.49 26.59 44.67
CA LYS A 2 -14.36 25.14 44.96
C LYS A 2 -14.49 24.38 43.64
N VAL A 3 -13.36 24.02 43.05
CA VAL A 3 -13.36 23.15 41.87
C VAL A 3 -13.96 21.81 42.28
N ASN A 4 -15.06 21.43 41.64
CA ASN A 4 -15.75 20.18 41.95
C ASN A 4 -14.86 19.03 41.46
N LYS A 5 -14.28 18.24 42.38
CA LYS A 5 -13.30 17.17 42.06
C LYS A 5 -13.82 16.21 40.99
N VAL A 6 -15.14 16.00 40.97
CA VAL A 6 -15.86 15.18 40.00
C VAL A 6 -15.73 15.73 38.56
N ASN A 7 -15.83 17.04 38.36
CA ASN A 7 -15.71 17.66 37.03
C ASN A 7 -14.26 17.62 36.52
N VAL A 8 -13.28 17.66 37.42
CA VAL A 8 -11.85 17.50 37.08
C VAL A 8 -11.58 16.08 36.57
N VAL A 9 -12.17 15.07 37.22
CA VAL A 9 -12.06 13.67 36.80
C VAL A 9 -12.71 13.44 35.43
N TYR A 10 -13.91 13.98 35.20
CA TYR A 10 -14.55 13.89 33.87
C TYR A 10 -13.74 14.58 32.77
N GLY A 11 -13.12 15.73 33.06
CA GLY A 11 -12.22 16.41 32.13
C GLY A 11 -11.02 15.52 31.76
N PHE A 12 -10.39 14.89 32.74
CA PHE A 12 -9.27 13.96 32.48
C PHE A 12 -9.70 12.74 31.65
N ILE A 13 -10.86 12.15 31.94
CA ILE A 13 -11.39 11.00 31.17
C ILE A 13 -11.67 11.41 29.73
N SER A 14 -12.26 12.58 29.50
CA SER A 14 -12.54 13.09 28.16
C SER A 14 -11.26 13.32 27.35
N VAL A 15 -10.22 13.90 27.95
CA VAL A 15 -8.92 14.09 27.30
C VAL A 15 -8.26 12.75 27.00
N LEU A 16 -8.28 11.80 27.94
CA LEU A 16 -7.74 10.46 27.74
C LEU A 16 -8.42 9.75 26.56
N LEU A 17 -9.74 9.82 26.49
CA LEU A 17 -10.53 9.21 25.42
C LEU A 17 -10.20 9.84 24.06
N LEU A 18 -10.04 11.15 24.01
CA LEU A 18 -9.64 11.86 22.79
C LEU A 18 -8.23 11.46 22.32
N VAL A 19 -7.28 11.30 23.25
CA VAL A 19 -5.93 10.80 22.93
C VAL A 19 -5.98 9.39 22.37
N ILE A 20 -6.79 8.49 22.95
CA ILE A 20 -6.97 7.12 22.46
C ILE A 20 -7.50 7.13 21.02
N VAL A 21 -8.52 7.96 20.73
CA VAL A 21 -9.09 8.06 19.37
C VAL A 21 -8.04 8.54 18.36
N ILE A 22 -7.23 9.56 18.72
CA ILE A 22 -6.16 10.05 17.83
C ILE A 22 -5.13 8.97 17.56
N VAL A 23 -4.68 8.24 18.59
CA VAL A 23 -3.67 7.18 18.43
C VAL A 23 -4.21 6.03 17.56
N LEU A 24 -5.47 5.65 17.72
CA LEU A 24 -6.11 4.63 16.88
C LEU A 24 -6.23 5.09 15.43
N GLY A 25 -6.60 6.36 15.19
CA GLY A 25 -6.70 6.93 13.84
C GLY A 25 -5.35 6.94 13.10
N VAL A 26 -4.28 7.36 13.78
CA VAL A 26 -2.93 7.36 13.18
C VAL A 26 -2.46 5.93 12.86
N ARG A 27 -2.71 4.98 13.76
CA ARG A 27 -2.36 3.57 13.50
C ARG A 27 -3.12 3.03 12.30
N PHE A 28 -4.42 3.27 12.21
CA PHE A 28 -5.24 2.81 11.09
C PHE A 28 -4.72 3.34 9.75
N SER A 29 -4.40 4.64 9.68
CA SER A 29 -3.83 5.27 8.47
C SER A 29 -2.55 4.58 7.97
N ASN A 30 -1.66 4.19 8.89
CA ASN A 30 -0.41 3.50 8.53
C ASN A 30 -0.69 2.07 8.03
N TYR A 31 -1.60 1.34 8.69
CA TYR A 31 -2.00 -0.01 8.24
C TYR A 31 -2.64 -0.02 6.85
N THR A 32 -3.49 0.97 6.52
CA THR A 32 -4.05 1.08 5.17
C THR A 32 -2.98 1.33 4.11
N GLN A 33 -1.93 2.10 4.41
CA GLN A 33 -0.89 2.40 3.43
C GLN A 33 -0.03 1.17 3.08
N ASP A 34 0.32 0.34 4.05
CA ASP A 34 1.09 -0.88 3.79
C ASP A 34 0.28 -1.87 2.93
N GLN A 35 -1.03 -1.96 3.18
CA GLN A 35 -1.94 -2.77 2.36
C GLN A 35 -2.04 -2.27 0.93
N GLU A 36 -2.07 -0.95 0.69
CA GLU A 36 -2.12 -0.40 -0.66
C GLU A 36 -0.89 -0.80 -1.50
N SER A 37 0.32 -0.77 -0.92
CA SER A 37 1.52 -1.24 -1.64
C SER A 37 1.50 -2.73 -1.96
N GLU A 38 0.99 -3.56 -1.05
CA GLU A 38 0.86 -5.00 -1.29
C GLU A 38 -0.18 -5.30 -2.37
N LEU A 39 -1.28 -4.54 -2.41
CA LEU A 39 -2.28 -4.63 -3.47
C LEU A 39 -1.69 -4.26 -4.84
N ALA A 40 -0.91 -3.18 -4.93
CA ALA A 40 -0.22 -2.79 -6.17
C ALA A 40 0.79 -3.85 -6.63
N LYS A 41 1.51 -4.47 -5.69
CA LYS A 41 2.41 -5.59 -6.00
C LYS A 41 1.64 -6.83 -6.48
N ALA A 42 0.49 -7.11 -5.86
CA ALA A 42 -0.36 -8.23 -6.24
C ALA A 42 -0.99 -8.04 -7.64
N SER A 43 -1.43 -6.82 -7.99
CA SER A 43 -1.96 -6.52 -9.32
C SER A 43 -0.88 -6.66 -10.41
N LEU A 44 0.32 -6.12 -10.17
CA LEU A 44 1.47 -6.31 -11.06
C LEU A 44 1.80 -7.80 -11.27
N LYS A 45 1.81 -8.57 -10.18
CA LYS A 45 2.02 -10.02 -10.23
C LYS A 45 0.94 -10.74 -11.03
N LYS A 46 -0.33 -10.35 -10.86
CA LYS A 46 -1.44 -10.92 -11.62
C LYS A 46 -1.27 -10.65 -13.12
N ALA A 47 -0.97 -9.42 -13.51
CA ALA A 47 -0.77 -9.05 -14.91
C ALA A 47 0.38 -9.82 -15.57
N MET A 48 1.50 -10.02 -14.85
CA MET A 48 2.60 -10.87 -15.34
C MET A 48 2.18 -12.33 -15.57
N LEU A 49 1.37 -12.88 -14.68
CA LEU A 49 0.88 -14.26 -14.81
C LEU A 49 -0.10 -14.39 -15.98
N GLU A 50 -0.94 -13.37 -16.21
CA GLU A 50 -1.83 -13.31 -17.37
C GLU A 50 -1.03 -13.23 -18.67
N CYS A 51 0.04 -12.42 -18.72
CA CYS A 51 1.00 -12.37 -19.83
C CYS A 51 1.61 -13.74 -20.12
N TYR A 52 2.13 -14.39 -19.08
CA TYR A 52 2.73 -15.72 -19.24
C TYR A 52 1.71 -16.77 -19.70
N ALA A 53 0.49 -16.72 -19.17
CA ALA A 53 -0.57 -17.66 -19.54
C ALA A 53 -1.08 -17.47 -20.97
N ALA A 54 -1.17 -16.23 -21.44
CA ALA A 54 -1.68 -15.90 -22.77
C ALA A 54 -0.61 -16.01 -23.86
N GLU A 55 0.61 -15.57 -23.58
CA GLU A 55 1.65 -15.37 -24.59
C GLU A 55 2.84 -16.33 -24.43
N GLY A 56 2.93 -17.05 -23.30
CA GLY A 56 3.99 -18.02 -23.04
C GLY A 56 5.30 -17.40 -22.55
N PHE A 57 5.32 -16.10 -22.23
CA PHE A 57 6.49 -15.43 -21.65
C PHE A 57 6.12 -14.38 -20.60
N TYR A 58 7.05 -14.13 -19.68
CA TYR A 58 6.99 -13.01 -18.75
C TYR A 58 7.52 -11.74 -19.41
N PRO A 59 6.88 -10.58 -19.18
CA PRO A 59 7.25 -9.35 -19.87
C PRO A 59 8.65 -8.88 -19.48
N THR A 60 9.27 -8.11 -20.38
CA THR A 60 10.62 -7.56 -20.19
C THR A 60 10.60 -6.24 -19.41
N SER A 61 9.46 -5.54 -19.38
CA SER A 61 9.25 -4.30 -18.65
C SER A 61 7.83 -4.18 -18.11
N VAL A 62 7.63 -3.26 -17.16
CA VAL A 62 6.30 -2.91 -16.64
C VAL A 62 5.45 -2.22 -17.71
N ASP A 63 6.05 -1.46 -18.62
CA ASP A 63 5.31 -0.71 -19.64
C ASP A 63 4.53 -1.63 -20.59
N TYR A 64 5.08 -2.81 -20.89
CA TYR A 64 4.36 -3.84 -21.64
C TYR A 64 3.03 -4.23 -20.97
N LEU A 65 3.03 -4.34 -19.64
CA LEU A 65 1.84 -4.66 -18.86
C LEU A 65 0.84 -3.50 -18.82
N LYS A 66 1.31 -2.25 -18.83
CA LYS A 66 0.42 -1.07 -18.88
C LYS A 66 -0.32 -1.01 -20.21
N GLU A 67 0.41 -1.23 -21.31
CA GLU A 67 -0.14 -1.14 -22.67
C GLU A 67 -1.05 -2.31 -23.03
N ASN A 68 -0.70 -3.54 -22.61
CA ASN A 68 -1.39 -4.76 -23.07
C ASN A 68 -2.32 -5.38 -22.02
N TYR A 69 -2.09 -5.12 -20.73
CA TYR A 69 -2.84 -5.73 -19.61
C TYR A 69 -3.56 -4.70 -18.74
N PHE A 70 -3.68 -3.44 -19.21
CA PHE A 70 -4.35 -2.34 -18.53
C PHE A 70 -3.92 -2.18 -17.06
N LEU A 71 -2.64 -2.41 -16.81
CA LEU A 71 -2.08 -2.26 -15.48
C LEU A 71 -1.99 -0.78 -15.13
N ASP A 72 -2.88 -0.33 -14.24
CA ASP A 72 -2.87 1.03 -13.70
C ASP A 72 -2.22 1.02 -12.31
N ILE A 73 -1.02 1.60 -12.22
CA ILE A 73 -0.30 1.81 -10.96
C ILE A 73 0.10 3.28 -10.92
N ASP A 74 -0.25 3.95 -9.83
CA ASP A 74 0.10 5.33 -9.58
C ASP A 74 1.62 5.49 -9.41
N GLU A 75 2.28 5.92 -10.48
CA GLU A 75 3.73 6.13 -10.50
C GLU A 75 4.16 7.34 -9.68
N ASP A 76 3.27 8.28 -9.35
CA ASP A 76 3.60 9.39 -8.47
C ASP A 76 3.72 8.94 -7.01
N ARG A 77 2.99 7.89 -6.65
CA ARG A 77 2.98 7.34 -5.29
C ARG A 77 3.99 6.22 -5.05
N TYR A 78 4.40 5.49 -6.09
CA TYR A 78 5.27 4.32 -5.93
C TYR A 78 6.49 4.32 -6.87
N TYR A 79 7.63 3.87 -6.34
CA TYR A 79 8.77 3.40 -7.11
C TYR A 79 8.61 1.90 -7.41
N ILE A 80 8.60 1.54 -8.69
CA ILE A 80 8.53 0.16 -9.15
C ILE A 80 9.92 -0.26 -9.63
N SER A 81 10.54 -1.21 -8.94
CA SER A 81 11.74 -1.89 -9.42
C SER A 81 11.33 -3.19 -10.09
N TYR A 82 11.72 -3.34 -11.36
CA TYR A 82 11.39 -4.49 -12.19
C TYR A 82 12.65 -5.04 -12.84
N MET A 83 12.97 -6.30 -12.55
CA MET A 83 14.14 -6.96 -13.11
C MET A 83 13.74 -8.27 -13.78
N SER A 84 13.83 -8.29 -15.11
CA SER A 84 13.66 -9.50 -15.91
C SER A 84 15.01 -10.15 -16.18
N ILE A 85 15.13 -11.44 -15.88
CA ILE A 85 16.36 -12.24 -16.07
C ILE A 85 16.23 -13.10 -17.35
N GLY A 86 15.01 -13.33 -17.81
CA GLY A 86 14.69 -14.11 -19.00
C GLY A 86 13.18 -14.24 -19.17
N SER A 87 12.72 -14.48 -20.39
CA SER A 87 11.30 -14.56 -20.74
C SER A 87 10.56 -15.74 -20.08
N ASN A 88 11.28 -16.74 -19.58
CA ASN A 88 10.73 -17.93 -18.92
C ASN A 88 10.84 -17.90 -17.38
N ILE A 89 11.42 -16.84 -16.80
CA ILE A 89 11.61 -16.71 -15.36
C ILE A 89 10.79 -15.52 -14.88
N MET A 90 9.99 -15.73 -13.83
CA MET A 90 9.18 -14.67 -13.24
C MET A 90 10.08 -13.50 -12.80
N PRO A 91 9.82 -12.26 -13.27
CA PRO A 91 10.63 -11.10 -12.92
C PRO A 91 10.59 -10.78 -11.44
N ILE A 92 11.72 -10.27 -10.94
CA ILE A 92 11.84 -9.80 -9.56
C ILE A 92 11.19 -8.41 -9.50
N ILE A 93 10.16 -8.28 -8.68
CA ILE A 93 9.40 -7.04 -8.52
C ILE A 93 9.49 -6.52 -7.08
N SER A 94 9.70 -5.20 -6.96
CA SER A 94 9.57 -4.48 -5.69
C SER A 94 8.78 -3.20 -5.92
N VAL A 95 7.80 -2.96 -5.06
CA VAL A 95 6.99 -1.74 -5.06
C VAL A 95 7.27 -1.04 -3.74
N THR A 96 7.88 0.14 -3.81
CA THR A 96 8.26 0.94 -2.64
C THR A 96 7.61 2.30 -2.74
N LYS A 97 7.00 2.80 -1.67
CA LYS A 97 6.37 4.12 -1.67
C LYS A 97 7.40 5.25 -1.89
N LYS A 98 7.05 6.26 -2.68
CA LYS A 98 7.80 7.53 -2.74
C LYS A 98 7.55 8.31 -1.43
N ARG A 99 8.62 8.64 -0.70
CA ARG A 99 8.55 9.44 0.53
C ARG A 99 8.46 10.93 0.23
#